data_AF-A0A817JK77-F1
#
_entry.id   AF-A0A817JK77-F1
#
_cell.length_a   1.000
_cell.length_b   1.000
_cell.length_c   1.000
_cell.angle_alpha   90.00
_cell.angle_beta   90.00
_cell.angle_gamma   90.00
#
_symmetry.space_group_name_H-M   'P 1'
#
loop_
_entity.id
_entity.type
_entity.pdbx_description
1 polymer ?
#
loop_
_entity_poly.entity_id
_entity_poly.type
_entity_poly.pdbx_seq_one_letter_code
_entity_poly.pdbx_strand_id
1 'polypeptide(L)' 'MSIETKVGVQIHAKLGREIWAVQIPTKTLLAVGIDTYRNSQSCSLQMVGFVASMKPMCTRYYSRVIG' A
#
# COMPACT_ATOMS: atom_id res chain seq x y z
N MET A 1 7.10 -21.32 4.29
CA MET A 1 7.74 -20.15 4.95
C MET A 1 7.39 -20.15 6.42
N SER A 2 8.35 -19.85 7.28
CA SER A 2 8.16 -19.80 8.73
C SER A 2 7.60 -18.44 9.18
N ILE A 3 7.24 -18.32 10.47
CA ILE A 3 6.70 -17.09 11.05
C ILE A 3 7.77 -15.99 11.06
N GLU A 4 9.00 -16.35 11.41
CA GLU A 4 10.16 -15.47 11.43
C GLU A 4 10.39 -14.84 10.05
N THR A 5 10.24 -15.63 8.98
CA THR A 5 10.33 -15.12 7.61
C THR A 5 9.25 -14.06 7.33
N LYS A 6 8.00 -14.30 7.75
CA LYS A 6 6.90 -13.34 7.52
C LYS A 6 7.11 -12.04 8.29
N VAL A 7 7.57 -12.13 9.53
CA VAL A 7 7.89 -10.95 10.36
C VAL A 7 9.02 -10.15 9.73
N GLY A 8 10.10 -10.80 9.30
CA GLY A 8 11.21 -10.15 8.60
C GLY A 8 10.74 -9.41 7.34
N VAL A 9 9.86 -10.02 6.55
CA VAL A 9 9.25 -9.38 5.37
C VAL A 9 8.43 -8.13 5.75
N GLN A 10 7.62 -8.20 6.82
CA GLN A 10 6.83 -7.05 7.26
C GLN A 10 7.71 -5.90 7.77
N ILE A 11 8.81 -6.21 8.46
CA ILE A 11 9.78 -5.21 8.92
C ILE A 11 10.40 -4.50 7.71
N HIS A 12 10.82 -5.25 6.69
CA HIS A 12 11.33 -4.66 5.45
C HIS A 12 10.29 -3.76 4.74
N ALA A 13 9.03 -4.20 4.66
CA ALA A 13 7.96 -3.39 4.08
C ALA A 13 7.77 -2.05 4.83
N LYS A 14 7.75 -2.07 6.16
CA LYS A 14 7.59 -0.87 7.00
C LYS A 14 8.75 0.11 6.88
N LEU A 15 9.97 -0.37 6.59
CA LEU A 15 11.13 0.46 6.31
C LEU A 15 11.16 1.01 4.87
N GLY A 16 10.12 0.74 4.07
CA GLY A 16 10.02 1.18 2.68
C GLY A 16 10.95 0.42 1.72
N ARG A 17 11.38 -0.79 2.09
CA ARG A 17 12.18 -1.67 1.21
C ARG A 17 11.28 -2.46 0.28
N GLU A 18 11.88 -2.89 -0.83
CA GLU A 18 11.22 -3.64 -1.89
C GLU A 18 11.60 -5.12 -1.72
N ILE A 19 10.63 -5.96 -1.35
CA ILE A 19 10.90 -7.38 -1.04
C ILE A 19 10.92 -8.23 -2.31
N TRP A 20 10.02 -7.93 -3.25
CA TRP A 20 9.88 -8.58 -4.54
C TRP A 20 9.15 -7.64 -5.51
N ALA A 21 9.19 -7.96 -6.80
CA ALA A 21 8.51 -7.21 -7.84
C ALA A 21 8.05 -8.14 -8.98
N VAL A 22 7.10 -7.67 -9.78
CA VAL A 22 6.71 -8.30 -11.05
C VAL A 22 7.16 -7.41 -12.19
N GLN A 23 7.51 -8.00 -13.33
CA GLN A 23 7.75 -7.24 -14.53
C GLN A 23 6.46 -6.61 -15.04
N ILE A 24 6.39 -5.29 -14.96
CA ILE A 24 5.29 -4.50 -15.52
C ILE A 24 5.75 -3.98 -16.89
N PRO A 25 5.05 -4.29 -17.98
CA PRO A 25 5.51 -3.95 -19.34
C PRO A 25 5.49 -2.45 -19.63
N THR A 26 4.75 -1.66 -18.85
CA THR A 26 4.61 -0.21 -19.02
C THR A 26 5.56 0.57 -18.11
N LYS A 27 6.31 1.53 -18.68
CA LYS A 27 7.27 2.36 -17.93
C LYS A 27 6.63 3.56 -17.23
N THR A 28 5.42 3.97 -17.63
CA THR A 28 4.73 5.19 -17.20
C THR A 28 3.41 4.89 -16.48
N LEU A 29 3.38 3.83 -15.67
CA LEU A 29 2.22 3.45 -14.89
C LEU A 29 2.22 4.13 -13.51
N LEU A 30 1.10 4.77 -13.16
CA LEU A 30 0.76 5.15 -11.80
C LEU A 30 -0.41 4.29 -11.33
N ALA A 31 -0.17 3.40 -10.38
CA ALA A 31 -1.20 2.58 -9.76
C ALA A 31 -1.75 3.31 -8.53
N VAL A 32 -3.07 3.51 -8.47
CA VAL A 32 -3.75 4.23 -7.38
C VAL A 32 -4.84 3.36 -6.78
N GLY A 33 -4.90 3.31 -5.45
CA GLY A 33 -5.98 2.68 -4.69
C GLY A 33 -6.61 3.69 -3.74
N ILE A 34 -7.94 3.70 -3.67
CA ILE A 34 -8.71 4.51 -2.73
C ILE A 34 -9.66 3.56 -2.00
N ASP A 35 -9.71 3.69 -0.69
CA ASP A 35 -10.68 2.98 0.14
C ASP A 35 -11.26 3.92 1.19
N THR A 36 -12.49 3.65 1.61
CA THR A 36 -13.19 4.46 2.60
C THR A 36 -13.58 3.63 3.80
N TYR A 37 -13.20 4.07 4.99
CA TYR A 37 -13.62 3.47 6.23
C TYR A 37 -14.87 4.16 6.79
N ARG A 38 -15.89 3.36 7.07
CA ARG A 38 -17.07 3.76 7.84
C ARG A 38 -17.09 2.96 9.13
N ASN A 39 -17.14 3.64 10.25
CA ASN A 39 -17.34 2.97 11.53
C ASN A 39 -18.79 2.44 11.59
N SER A 40 -18.97 1.19 12.00
CA SER A 40 -20.29 0.54 12.08
C SER A 40 -21.27 1.26 13.01
N GLN A 41 -20.76 2.08 13.93
CA GLN A 41 -21.56 2.84 14.90
C GLN A 41 -22.01 4.21 14.39
N SER A 42 -21.49 4.70 13.26
CA SER A 42 -21.83 6.03 12.72
C SER A 42 -22.23 5.95 11.25
N CYS A 43 -23.39 6.51 10.89
CA CYS A 43 -23.87 6.56 9.49
C CYS A 43 -22.99 7.40 8.53
N SER A 44 -21.96 8.09 9.03
CA SER A 44 -21.06 8.93 8.24
C SER A 44 -19.77 8.19 7.85
N LEU A 45 -19.23 8.57 6.69
CA LEU A 45 -17.86 8.23 6.28
C LEU A 45 -16.88 8.84 7.30
N GLN A 46 -15.95 8.04 7.82
CA GLN A 46 -15.01 8.53 8.84
C GLN A 46 -13.64 8.85 8.26
N MET A 47 -13.12 8.02 7.35
CA MET A 47 -11.80 8.24 6.77
C MET A 47 -11.74 7.75 5.32
N VAL A 48 -10.97 8.44 4.50
CA VAL A 48 -10.59 8.05 3.15
C VAL A 48 -9.10 7.76 3.13
N GLY A 49 -8.74 6.53 2.83
CA GLY A 49 -7.37 6.12 2.55
C GLY A 49 -7.06 6.27 1.06
N PHE A 50 -5.95 6.92 0.75
CA PHE A 50 -5.38 7.03 -0.59
C PHE A 50 -3.99 6.41 -0.60
N VAL A 51 -3.69 5.59 -1.60
CA VAL A 51 -2.36 5.01 -1.83
C VAL A 51 -2.01 5.09 -3.31
N ALA A 52 -0.79 5.49 -3.65
CA ALA A 52 -0.30 5.58 -5.02
C ALA A 52 1.11 5.03 -5.17
N SER A 53 1.40 4.33 -6.27
CA SER A 53 2.75 3.84 -6.56
C SER A 53 3.71 4.99 -6.88
N MET A 54 4.98 4.84 -6.49
CA MET A 54 6.04 5.83 -6.73
C MET A 54 7.13 5.34 -7.69
N LYS A 55 7.09 4.05 -8.06
CA LYS A 55 8.04 3.41 -8.97
C LYS A 55 7.29 2.62 -10.05
N PRO A 56 7.87 2.48 -11.26
CA PRO A 56 7.27 1.69 -12.34
C PRO A 56 6.95 0.24 -11.98
N MET A 57 7.73 -0.35 -11.06
CA MET A 57 7.54 -1.73 -10.60
C MET A 57 6.49 -1.87 -9.49
N CYS A 58 5.82 -0.79 -9.08
CA CYS A 58 4.81 -0.78 -8.02
C CYS A 58 5.31 -1.39 -6.70
N THR A 59 6.53 -1.06 -6.30
CA THR A 59 7.18 -1.59 -5.08
C THR A 59 7.28 -0.58 -3.95
N ARG A 60 7.07 0.71 -4.24
CA ARG A 60 7.07 1.80 -3.26
C ARG A 60 5.81 2.62 -3.41
N TYR A 61 5.23 3.03 -2.29
CA TYR A 61 3.91 3.67 -2.26
C TYR A 61 3.93 4.93 -1.40
N TYR A 62 3.26 5.96 -1.90
CA TYR A 62 2.82 7.11 -1.12
C TYR A 62 1.44 6.80 -0.56
N SER A 63 1.19 7.10 0.71
CA SER A 63 -0.13 6.97 1.32
C SER A 63 -0.53 8.24 2.06
N ARG A 64 -1.82 8.56 2.03
CA ARG A 64 -2.42 9.67 2.76
C ARG A 64 -3.81 9.28 3.23
N VAL A 65 -4.16 9.71 4.44
CA VAL A 65 -5.52 9.57 4.99
C VAL A 65 -6.14 10.97 5.09
N ILE A 66 -7.41 11.07 4.74
CA ILE A 66 -8.23 12.29 4.86
C ILE A 66 -9.45 11.90 5.70
N GLY A 67 -9.72 12.63 6.79
CA GLY A 67 -10.83 12.42 7.71
C GLY A 67 -11.16 13.71 8.44
#